data_AF-A0A2G0V7Y1-F1
#
_entry.id   AF-A0A2G0V7Y1-F1
#
_cell.length_a   1.000
_cell.length_b   1.000
_cell.length_c   1.000
_cell.angle_alpha   90.00
_cell.angle_beta   90.00
_cell.angle_gamma   90.00
#
_symmetry.space_group_name_H-M   'P 1'
#
loop_
_entity.id
_entity.type
_entity.pdbx_description
1 polymer ?
#
loop_
_entity_poly.entity_id
_entity_poly.type
_entity_poly.pdbx_seq_one_letter_code
_entity_poly.pdbx_strand_id
1 'polypeptide(L)'
;MINPKQALNKIEDLLSAARGTDDLFLHAAAFSAISILTKGLDEYFKERAPYAAENIERLRAHASAMLGYDITVGHSTEQHHVWALSAISGLNEALDKLER
;
A
#
# COMPACT_ATOMS: atom_id res chain seq x y z
N MET A 1 -10.01 2.77 16.04
CA MET A 1 -9.40 1.52 15.55
C MET A 1 -9.65 1.47 14.04
N ILE A 2 -8.62 1.26 13.22
CA ILE A 2 -8.77 1.19 11.76
C ILE A 2 -9.51 -0.10 11.37
N ASN A 3 -10.37 -0.06 10.35
CA ASN A 3 -10.84 -1.28 9.70
C ASN A 3 -9.79 -1.66 8.63
N PRO A 4 -9.00 -2.73 8.83
CA PRO A 4 -7.86 -3.02 7.97
C PRO A 4 -8.27 -3.41 6.55
N LYS A 5 -9.41 -4.11 6.39
CA LYS A 5 -9.93 -4.47 5.06
C LYS A 5 -10.34 -3.24 4.26
N GLN A 6 -11.05 -2.32 4.89
CA GLN A 6 -11.42 -1.05 4.26
C GLN A 6 -10.20 -0.19 3.92
N ALA A 7 -9.18 -0.19 4.78
CA ALA A 7 -7.94 0.53 4.52
C ALA A 7 -7.19 -0.03 3.29
N LEU A 8 -7.08 -1.36 3.17
CA LEU A 8 -6.47 -1.99 1.99
C LEU A 8 -7.22 -1.66 0.69
N ASN A 9 -8.55 -1.78 0.70
CA ASN A 9 -9.38 -1.39 -0.46
C ASN A 9 -9.17 0.08 -0.84
N LYS A 10 -9.08 0.96 0.17
CA LYS A 10 -8.87 2.39 -0.09
C LYS A 10 -7.49 2.68 -0.68
N ILE A 11 -6.46 1.95 -0.26
CA ILE A 11 -5.13 2.06 -0.86
C ILE A 11 -5.17 1.61 -2.32
N GLU A 12 -5.84 0.50 -2.63
CA GLU A 12 -6.00 0.00 -4.00
C GLU A 12 -6.72 1.01 -4.92
N ASP A 13 -7.81 1.63 -4.42
CA ASP A 13 -8.52 2.71 -5.12
C ASP A 13 -7.60 3.90 -5.43
N LEU A 14 -6.79 4.32 -4.44
CA LEU A 14 -5.89 5.46 -4.58
C LEU A 14 -4.76 5.19 -5.57
N LEU A 15 -4.17 3.99 -5.54
CA LEU A 15 -3.16 3.57 -6.51
C LEU A 15 -3.74 3.52 -7.93
N SER A 16 -4.93 2.94 -8.08
CA SER A 16 -5.63 2.86 -9.37
C SER A 16 -5.96 4.23 -9.94
N ALA A 17 -6.44 5.16 -9.09
CA ALA A 17 -6.74 6.52 -9.50
C ALA A 17 -5.47 7.30 -9.90
N ALA A 18 -4.39 7.18 -9.11
CA ALA A 18 -3.13 7.86 -9.38
C ALA A 18 -2.42 7.31 -10.63
N ARG A 19 -2.62 6.04 -10.98
CA ARG A 19 -2.10 5.44 -12.22
C ARG A 19 -2.64 6.10 -13.48
N GLY A 20 -3.88 6.58 -13.45
CA GLY A 20 -4.57 7.14 -14.61
C GLY A 20 -4.25 8.60 -14.91
N THR A 21 -3.29 9.20 -14.20
CA THR A 21 -3.00 10.63 -14.27
C THR A 21 -1.52 10.91 -14.05
N ASP A 22 -1.01 11.97 -14.69
CA ASP A 22 0.33 12.53 -14.48
C ASP A 22 0.28 13.78 -13.58
N ASP A 23 -0.86 14.06 -12.94
CA ASP A 23 -1.02 15.22 -12.06
C ASP A 23 -0.25 15.02 -10.74
N LEU A 24 0.80 15.82 -10.57
CA LEU A 24 1.65 15.85 -9.40
C LEU A 24 0.88 16.07 -8.08
N PHE A 25 -0.18 16.89 -8.09
CA PHE A 25 -0.98 17.11 -6.88
C PHE A 25 -1.79 15.87 -6.49
N LEU A 26 -2.32 15.15 -7.48
CA LEU A 26 -3.03 13.90 -7.23
C LEU A 26 -2.08 12.82 -6.69
N HIS A 27 -0.86 12.74 -7.24
CA HIS A 27 0.17 11.82 -6.72
C HIS A 27 0.57 12.18 -5.28
N ALA A 28 0.78 13.47 -4.98
CA ALA A 28 1.09 13.93 -3.62
C ALA A 28 -0.01 13.58 -2.62
N ALA A 29 -1.27 13.82 -3.01
CA ALA A 29 -2.43 13.52 -2.18
C ALA A 29 -2.57 12.00 -1.94
N ALA A 30 -2.41 11.19 -2.98
CA ALA A 30 -2.42 9.73 -2.89
C ALA A 30 -1.30 9.22 -1.97
N PHE A 31 -0.08 9.73 -2.14
CA PHE A 31 1.07 9.36 -1.32
C PHE A 31 0.83 9.65 0.16
N SER A 32 0.32 10.85 0.48
CA SER A 32 0.02 11.23 1.85
C SER A 32 -1.07 10.33 2.47
N ALA A 33 -2.16 10.09 1.75
CA ALA A 33 -3.25 9.24 2.22
C ALA A 33 -2.80 7.79 2.43
N ILE A 34 -2.04 7.22 1.49
CA ILE A 34 -1.50 5.86 1.60
C ILE A 34 -0.51 5.77 2.76
N SER A 35 0.34 6.77 2.98
CA SER A 35 1.27 6.81 4.12
C SER A 35 0.56 6.77 5.47
N ILE A 36 -0.58 7.46 5.61
CA ILE A 36 -1.39 7.44 6.83
C ILE A 36 -2.05 6.06 7.02
N LEU A 37 -2.64 5.50 5.96
CA LEU A 37 -3.32 4.21 6.02
C LEU A 37 -2.35 3.06 6.30
N THR A 38 -1.19 3.04 5.63
CA THR A 38 -0.14 2.03 5.83
C THR A 38 0.43 2.09 7.24
N LYS A 39 0.59 3.27 7.85
CA LYS A 39 0.97 3.39 9.27
C LYS A 39 -0.07 2.75 10.20
N GLY A 40 -1.36 3.00 9.98
CA GLY A 40 -2.41 2.39 10.77
C GLY A 40 -2.48 0.86 10.61
N LEU A 41 -2.23 0.37 9.39
CA LEU A 41 -2.13 -1.06 9.11
C LEU A 41 -0.90 -1.69 9.79
N ASP A 42 0.25 -1.02 9.75
CA ASP A 42 1.48 -1.45 10.43
C ASP A 42 1.25 -1.64 11.94
N GLU A 43 0.65 -0.65 12.60
CA GLU A 43 0.27 -0.73 14.02
C GLU A 43 -0.69 -1.91 14.29
N TYR A 44 -1.69 -2.11 13.42
CA TYR A 44 -2.64 -3.23 13.53
C TYR A 44 -1.95 -4.59 13.41
N PHE A 45 -1.11 -4.77 12.39
CA PHE A 45 -0.46 -6.05 12.08
C PHE A 45 0.70 -6.39 13.01
N LYS A 46 1.46 -5.39 13.49
CA LYS A 46 2.54 -5.61 14.48
C LYS A 46 2.08 -6.36 15.71
N GLU A 47 0.85 -6.11 16.16
CA GLU A 47 0.30 -6.76 17.35
C GLU A 47 -0.34 -8.13 17.06
N ARG A 48 -0.80 -8.35 15.82
CA ARG A 48 -1.72 -9.47 15.49
C ARG A 48 -1.11 -10.50 14.55
N ALA A 49 -0.36 -10.05 13.55
CA ALA A 49 0.34 -10.89 12.58
C ALA A 49 1.68 -10.25 12.20
N PRO A 50 2.72 -10.34 13.07
CA PRO A 50 4.03 -9.75 12.82
C PRO A 50 4.69 -10.20 11.51
N TYR A 51 4.36 -11.42 11.06
CA TYR A 51 4.82 -11.95 9.77
C TYR A 51 4.32 -11.14 8.55
N ALA A 52 3.27 -10.34 8.71
CA ALA A 52 2.74 -9.47 7.67
C ALA A 52 3.53 -8.16 7.50
N ALA A 53 4.47 -7.86 8.41
CA ALA A 53 5.27 -6.62 8.38
C ALA A 53 6.06 -6.46 7.07
N GLU A 54 6.56 -7.56 6.48
CA GLU A 54 7.24 -7.51 5.19
C GLU A 54 6.31 -6.97 4.09
N ASN A 55 5.05 -7.42 4.05
CA ASN A 55 4.09 -6.94 3.05
C ASN A 55 3.72 -5.47 3.27
N ILE A 56 3.71 -4.99 4.52
CA ILE A 56 3.52 -3.56 4.81
C ILE A 56 4.67 -2.73 4.24
N GLU A 57 5.92 -3.12 4.49
CA GLU A 57 7.08 -2.41 3.97
C GLU A 57 7.13 -2.44 2.44
N ARG A 58 6.81 -3.59 1.82
CA ARG A 58 6.71 -3.71 0.36
C ARG A 58 5.63 -2.81 -0.22
N LEU A 59 4.46 -2.75 0.42
CA LEU A 59 3.38 -1.84 0.01
C LEU A 59 3.84 -0.38 0.07
N ARG A 60 4.49 0.04 1.16
CA ARG A 60 5.01 1.40 1.31
C ARG A 60 6.04 1.74 0.25
N ALA A 61 7.05 0.90 0.06
CA ALA A 61 8.12 1.12 -0.91
C ALA A 61 7.57 1.22 -2.34
N HIS A 62 6.74 0.26 -2.75
CA HIS A 62 6.24 0.22 -4.12
C HIS A 62 5.19 1.30 -4.40
N ALA A 63 4.30 1.62 -3.45
CA ALA A 63 3.39 2.74 -3.61
C ALA A 63 4.15 4.07 -3.73
N SER A 64 5.19 4.29 -2.92
CA SER A 64 5.97 5.52 -2.94
C SER A 64 6.74 5.68 -4.25
N ALA A 65 7.38 4.60 -4.73
CA ALA A 65 8.09 4.59 -6.01
C ALA A 65 7.13 4.78 -7.21
N MET A 66 5.96 4.15 -7.18
CA MET A 66 4.93 4.35 -8.21
C MET A 66 4.49 5.82 -8.30
N LEU A 67 4.33 6.48 -7.15
CA LEU A 67 3.85 7.87 -7.06
C LEU A 67 4.97 8.91 -7.24
N GLY A 68 6.21 8.49 -7.51
CA GLY A 68 7.34 9.38 -7.72
C GLY A 68 7.94 9.99 -6.45
N TYR A 69 7.63 9.44 -5.27
CA TYR A 69 8.15 9.90 -3.97
C TYR A 69 9.21 8.97 -3.38
N ASP A 70 9.69 7.99 -4.15
CA ASP A 70 10.80 7.12 -3.78
C ASP A 70 11.60 6.66 -5.02
N ILE A 71 12.76 6.06 -4.80
CA ILE A 71 13.68 5.59 -5.83
C ILE A 71 13.10 4.33 -6.49
N THR A 72 12.96 4.36 -7.82
CA THR A 72 12.36 3.25 -8.59
C THR A 72 13.31 2.07 -8.83
N VAL A 73 14.58 2.19 -8.45
CA VAL A 73 15.63 1.15 -8.61
C VAL A 73 15.71 0.61 -10.06
N GLY A 74 15.41 1.47 -11.05
CA GLY A 74 15.43 1.11 -12.46
C GLY A 74 14.19 0.36 -12.97
N HIS A 75 13.14 0.26 -12.17
CA HIS A 75 11.86 -0.34 -12.57
C HIS A 75 10.84 0.73 -13.00
N SER A 76 9.86 0.32 -13.79
CA SER A 76 8.79 1.21 -14.25
C SER A 76 7.73 1.45 -13.16
N THR A 77 7.02 2.56 -13.27
CA THR A 77 5.84 2.86 -12.45
C THR A 77 4.82 1.72 -12.46
N GLU A 78 4.60 1.09 -13.63
CA GLU A 78 3.69 -0.04 -13.76
C GLU A 78 4.16 -1.27 -12.97
N GLN A 79 5.47 -1.52 -12.96
CA GLN A 79 6.02 -2.64 -12.21
C GLN A 79 5.85 -2.43 -10.70
N HIS A 80 6.06 -1.20 -10.22
CA HIS A 80 5.78 -0.84 -8.84
C HIS A 80 4.29 -0.93 -8.49
N HIS A 81 3.40 -0.54 -9.40
CA HIS A 81 1.96 -0.71 -9.22
C HIS A 81 1.59 -2.18 -8.99
N VAL A 82 2.04 -3.09 -9.87
CA VAL A 82 1.77 -4.53 -9.74
C VAL A 82 2.31 -5.08 -8.42
N TRP A 83 3.52 -4.69 -8.01
CA TRP A 83 4.09 -5.16 -6.75
C TRP A 83 3.39 -4.61 -5.51
N ALA A 84 2.87 -3.38 -5.57
CA ALA A 84 2.01 -2.84 -4.51
C ALA A 84 0.72 -3.66 -4.38
N LEU A 85 0.09 -4.02 -5.50
CA LEU A 85 -1.10 -4.89 -5.49
C LEU A 85 -0.80 -6.30 -4.94
N SER A 86 0.35 -6.88 -5.29
CA SER A 86 0.78 -8.17 -4.71
C SER A 86 0.97 -8.08 -3.20
N ALA A 87 1.52 -6.98 -2.69
CA ALA A 87 1.65 -6.74 -1.25
C ALA A 87 0.27 -6.62 -0.58
N ILE A 88 -0.69 -5.92 -1.20
CA ILE A 88 -2.08 -5.84 -0.72
C ILE A 88 -2.72 -7.24 -0.66
N SER A 89 -2.50 -8.09 -1.66
CA SER A 89 -2.98 -9.48 -1.65
C SER A 89 -2.43 -10.25 -0.46
N GLY A 90 -1.12 -10.17 -0.20
CA GLY A 90 -0.50 -10.82 0.95
C GLY A 90 -1.01 -10.31 2.30
N LEU A 91 -1.37 -9.02 2.39
CA LEU A 91 -2.01 -8.45 3.60
C LEU A 91 -3.45 -8.92 3.76
N ASN A 92 -4.21 -9.05 2.67
CA ASN A 92 -5.54 -9.64 2.68
C ASN A 92 -5.51 -11.09 3.18
N GLU A 93 -4.57 -11.90 2.71
CA GLU A 93 -4.39 -13.28 3.20
C GLU A 93 -4.06 -13.31 4.70
N ALA A 94 -3.29 -12.35 5.20
CA ALA A 94 -3.00 -12.23 6.63
C ALA A 94 -4.27 -11.88 7.44
N LEU A 95 -5.14 -11.00 6.92
CA LEU A 95 -6.43 -10.71 7.55
C LEU A 95 -7.34 -11.94 7.58
N ASP A 96 -7.47 -12.64 6.46
CA ASP A 96 -8.31 -13.84 6.35
C ASP A 96 -7.84 -14.95 7.31
N LYS A 97 -6.55 -15.00 7.66
CA LYS A 97 -6.00 -15.91 8.68
C LYS A 97 -6.30 -15.48 10.11
N LEU A 98 -6.45 -14.19 10.38
CA LEU A 98 -6.78 -13.64 11.71
C LEU A 98 -8.27 -13.77 12.04
N GLU A 99 -9.13 -13.86 11.02
CA GLU A 99 -10.58 -14.02 11.17
C GLU A 99 -11.03 -15.48 11.34
N ARG A 100 -10.09 -16.44 11.24
CA ARG A 100 -10.32 -17.88 11.48
C ARG A 100 -10.02 -18.26 12.92
#